data_AF-A0AAD7A8Y4-F1
#
_entry.id   AF-A0AAD7A8Y4-F1
#
_cell.length_a   1.000
_cell.length_b   1.000
_cell.length_c   1.000
_cell.angle_alpha   90.00
_cell.angle_beta   90.00
_cell.angle_gamma   90.00
#
_symmetry.space_group_name_H-M   'P 1'
#
loop_
_entity.id
_entity.type
_entity.pdbx_description
1 polymer ?
#
loop_
_entity_poly.entity_id
_entity_poly.type
_entity_poly.pdbx_seq_one_letter_code
_entity_poly.pdbx_strand_id
1 'polypeptide(L)'
;MSSDPQGVPKRSFRQKTLPALTKLLHGSAPFISTFLLIHLTAPTLANLGGSSLASSVLLLGREYYQTEFGEKYLLLGPIAVHSLSGIAKRVLSPAKTPPRPWTSLLSLTGYANIIFFLPHFMAHRVHPQTPTAPIYAVGPSELDFEFVKYGLANWPWRSWLLYGGLVASVVLHVVDGERLLFNTYFGETMGRIKAAARKRLLAIGLGLVAVPVLAGTYVMSKEPLMILASTAERFHASFTKSPFYRL
;
A
#
# COMPACT_ATOMS: atom_id res chain seq x y z
N MET A 1 -22.84 -8.07 -59.82
CA MET A 1 -22.79 -8.79 -58.53
C MET A 1 -21.72 -8.15 -57.67
N SER A 2 -22.13 -7.27 -56.75
CA SER A 2 -21.24 -6.62 -55.79
C SER A 2 -21.11 -7.55 -54.58
N SER A 3 -19.92 -8.10 -54.37
CA SER A 3 -19.59 -8.88 -53.18
C SER A 3 -19.45 -7.94 -51.99
N ASP A 4 -20.46 -7.90 -51.14
CA ASP A 4 -20.43 -7.21 -49.86
C ASP A 4 -19.25 -7.77 -49.02
N PRO A 5 -18.27 -6.96 -48.59
CA PRO A 5 -17.12 -7.46 -47.85
C PRO A 5 -17.59 -7.99 -46.50
N GLN A 6 -17.39 -9.29 -46.30
CA GLN A 6 -17.74 -10.04 -45.11
C GLN A 6 -17.46 -9.22 -43.84
N GLY A 7 -18.53 -8.87 -43.13
CA GLY A 7 -18.49 -7.99 -41.97
C GLY A 7 -17.54 -8.51 -40.91
N VAL A 8 -16.46 -7.76 -40.66
CA VAL A 8 -15.53 -8.04 -39.57
C VAL A 8 -16.33 -8.13 -38.27
N PRO A 9 -16.32 -9.27 -37.56
CA PRO A 9 -17.11 -9.42 -36.35
C PRO A 9 -16.70 -8.35 -35.33
N LYS A 10 -17.66 -7.52 -34.93
CA LYS A 10 -17.44 -6.48 -33.90
C LYS A 10 -16.95 -7.18 -32.64
N ARG A 11 -15.71 -6.90 -32.23
CA ARG A 11 -15.17 -7.39 -30.95
C ARG A 11 -16.14 -7.06 -29.83
N SER A 12 -16.51 -8.08 -29.05
CA SER A 12 -17.42 -7.91 -27.92
C SER A 12 -16.86 -6.87 -26.94
N PHE A 13 -17.75 -6.17 -26.23
CA PHE A 13 -17.35 -5.20 -25.19
C PHE A 13 -16.29 -5.78 -24.25
N ARG A 14 -16.46 -7.03 -23.79
CA ARG A 14 -15.52 -7.74 -22.91
C ARG A 14 -14.12 -7.90 -23.53
N GLN A 15 -14.04 -8.20 -24.83
CA GLN A 15 -12.76 -8.34 -25.55
C GLN A 15 -11.97 -7.03 -25.62
N LYS A 16 -12.64 -5.86 -25.55
CA LYS A 16 -11.98 -4.55 -25.49
C LYS A 16 -11.66 -4.14 -24.05
N THR A 17 -12.57 -4.41 -23.11
CA THR A 17 -12.45 -3.94 -21.73
C THR A 17 -11.38 -4.69 -20.93
N LEU A 18 -11.27 -6.02 -21.04
CA LEU A 18 -10.32 -6.80 -20.24
C LEU A 18 -8.83 -6.44 -20.52
N PRO A 19 -8.40 -6.24 -21.78
CA PRO A 19 -7.06 -5.74 -22.06
C PRO A 19 -6.81 -4.34 -21.51
N ALA A 20 -7.79 -3.43 -21.63
CA ALA A 20 -7.67 -2.07 -21.11
C ALA A 20 -7.50 -2.07 -19.59
N LEU A 21 -8.34 -2.81 -18.85
CA LEU A 21 -8.20 -2.97 -17.40
C LEU A 21 -6.87 -3.60 -17.00
N THR A 22 -6.35 -4.52 -17.80
CA THR A 22 -5.03 -5.12 -17.54
C THR A 22 -3.92 -4.09 -17.69
N LYS A 23 -3.97 -3.26 -18.73
CA LYS A 23 -3.01 -2.15 -18.93
C LYS A 23 -3.10 -1.12 -17.81
N LEU A 24 -4.31 -0.75 -17.36
CA LEU A 24 -4.49 0.16 -16.24
C LEU A 24 -3.94 -0.40 -14.92
N LEU A 25 -4.20 -1.68 -14.65
CA LEU A 25 -3.68 -2.37 -13.47
C LEU A 25 -2.15 -2.46 -13.48
N HIS A 26 -1.55 -2.80 -14.62
CA HIS A 26 -0.10 -2.87 -14.75
C HIS A 26 0.56 -1.48 -14.75
N GLY A 27 -0.04 -0.51 -15.45
CA GLY A 27 0.51 0.85 -15.60
C GLY A 27 0.44 1.69 -14.32
N SER A 28 -0.50 1.39 -13.42
CA SER A 28 -0.56 2.02 -12.08
C SER A 28 0.45 1.43 -11.08
N ALA A 29 0.94 0.21 -11.30
CA ALA A 29 1.82 -0.47 -10.34
C ALA A 29 3.14 0.26 -10.08
N PRO A 30 3.87 0.81 -11.08
CA PRO A 30 5.11 1.55 -10.82
C PRO A 30 4.95 2.75 -9.88
N PHE A 31 3.84 3.49 -9.98
CA PHE A 31 3.57 4.62 -9.08
C PHE A 31 3.42 4.16 -7.62
N ILE A 32 2.68 3.07 -7.43
CA ILE A 32 2.48 2.46 -6.10
C ILE A 32 3.81 1.93 -5.56
N SER A 33 4.60 1.22 -6.39
CA SER A 33 5.92 0.71 -5.99
C SER A 33 6.88 1.85 -5.60
N THR A 34 6.91 2.95 -6.35
CA THR A 34 7.73 4.12 -6.02
C THR A 34 7.29 4.75 -4.70
N PHE A 35 5.98 4.92 -4.48
CA PHE A 35 5.47 5.39 -3.20
C PHE A 35 5.90 4.48 -2.06
N LEU A 36 5.75 3.16 -2.22
CA LEU A 36 6.12 2.19 -1.19
C LEU A 36 7.61 2.24 -0.88
N LEU A 37 8.47 2.38 -1.89
CA LEU A 37 9.90 2.54 -1.70
C LEU A 37 10.21 3.73 -0.79
N ILE A 38 9.67 4.90 -1.12
CA ILE A 38 9.88 6.13 -0.34
C ILE A 38 9.27 5.98 1.06
N HIS A 39 8.03 5.51 1.15
CA HIS A 39 7.28 5.41 2.40
C HIS A 39 7.90 4.43 3.40
N LEU A 40 8.38 3.27 2.92
CA LEU A 40 9.01 2.25 3.77
C LEU A 40 10.46 2.60 4.16
N THR A 41 11.08 3.58 3.51
CA THR A 41 12.45 4.02 3.86
C THR A 41 12.49 4.62 5.26
N ALA A 42 11.51 5.44 5.63
CA ALA A 42 11.48 6.11 6.94
C ALA A 42 11.43 5.12 8.13
N PRO A 43 10.48 4.16 8.21
CA PRO A 43 10.48 3.18 9.29
C PRO A 43 11.68 2.22 9.21
N THR A 44 12.26 2.00 8.04
CA THR A 44 13.51 1.20 7.93
C THR A 44 14.69 1.93 8.57
N LEU A 45 14.83 3.24 8.35
CA LEU A 45 15.94 4.02 8.90
C LEU A 45 15.84 4.27 10.41
N ALA A 46 14.69 3.99 11.01
CA ALA A 46 14.58 3.95 12.47
C ALA A 46 15.55 2.96 13.13
N ASN A 47 15.97 1.90 12.43
CA ASN A 47 16.99 0.98 12.94
C ASN A 47 18.36 1.64 13.18
N LEU A 48 18.63 2.79 12.53
CA LEU A 48 19.92 3.46 12.60
C LEU A 48 19.89 4.71 13.50
N GLY A 49 18.80 5.47 13.45
CA GLY A 49 18.68 6.76 14.14
C GLY A 49 17.38 6.97 14.89
N GLY A 50 16.64 5.88 15.18
CA GLY A 50 15.41 5.94 15.95
C GLY A 50 14.29 6.75 15.30
N SER A 51 13.33 7.23 16.10
CA SER A 51 12.23 8.06 15.61
C SER A 51 12.70 9.38 14.99
N SER A 52 13.81 9.95 15.48
CA SER A 52 14.35 11.21 14.99
C SER A 52 14.74 11.14 13.51
N LEU A 53 15.57 10.15 13.14
CA LEU A 53 15.95 9.95 11.74
C LEU A 53 14.75 9.55 10.88
N ALA A 54 13.87 8.69 11.40
CA ALA A 54 12.65 8.29 10.71
C ALA A 54 11.75 9.51 10.42
N SER A 55 11.58 10.42 11.38
CA SER A 55 10.84 11.68 11.21
C SER A 55 11.47 12.58 10.14
N SER A 56 12.80 12.76 10.16
CA SER A 56 13.49 13.56 9.13
C SER A 56 13.28 12.99 7.72
N VAL A 57 13.39 11.67 7.56
CA VAL A 57 13.19 10.99 6.27
C VAL A 57 11.72 11.06 5.83
N LEU A 58 10.80 10.94 6.77
CA LEU A 58 9.37 11.08 6.50
C LEU A 58 9.05 12.47 5.96
N LEU A 59 9.62 13.53 6.54
CA LEU A 59 9.46 14.91 6.05
C LEU A 59 9.93 15.04 4.60
N LEU A 60 11.08 14.46 4.23
CA LEU A 60 11.52 14.41 2.84
C LEU A 60 10.52 13.68 1.94
N GLY A 61 9.99 12.54 2.40
CA GLY A 61 8.97 11.79 1.67
C GLY A 61 7.71 12.63 1.38
N ARG A 62 7.31 13.51 2.30
CA ARG A 62 6.14 14.39 2.10
C ARG A 62 6.29 15.31 0.92
N GLU A 63 7.47 15.89 0.75
CA GLU A 63 7.76 16.79 -0.38
C GLU A 63 7.62 16.05 -1.72
N TYR A 64 7.93 14.76 -1.76
CA TYR A 64 7.83 13.96 -2.98
C TYR A 64 6.40 13.55 -3.34
N TYR A 65 5.57 13.12 -2.38
CA TYR A 65 4.26 12.53 -2.70
C TYR A 65 3.06 13.08 -1.94
N GLN A 66 3.24 13.92 -0.91
CA GLN A 66 2.12 14.54 -0.16
C GLN A 66 1.81 15.98 -0.59
N THR A 67 2.22 16.37 -1.79
CA THR A 67 1.78 17.64 -2.41
C THR A 67 0.32 17.54 -2.84
N GLU A 68 -0.35 18.68 -3.05
CA GLU A 68 -1.76 18.69 -3.50
C GLU A 68 -1.99 17.88 -4.78
N PHE A 69 -1.00 17.88 -5.67
CA PHE A 69 -1.01 17.09 -6.89
C PHE A 69 -0.54 15.65 -6.64
N GLY A 70 0.60 15.47 -5.97
CA GLY A 70 1.24 14.18 -5.77
C GLY A 70 0.34 13.20 -5.04
N GLU A 71 -0.31 13.64 -3.96
CA GLU A 71 -1.15 12.74 -3.18
C GLU A 71 -2.37 12.26 -3.98
N LYS A 72 -3.04 13.19 -4.66
CA LYS A 72 -4.26 12.90 -5.42
C LYS A 72 -3.97 12.04 -6.64
N TYR A 73 -2.98 12.42 -7.43
CA TYR A 73 -2.79 11.86 -8.78
C TYR A 73 -1.64 10.87 -8.91
N LEU A 74 -0.65 10.91 -8.01
CA LEU A 74 0.50 9.99 -8.06
C LEU A 74 0.43 8.90 -6.97
N LEU A 75 -0.40 9.08 -5.94
CA LEU A 75 -0.64 8.09 -4.90
C LEU A 75 -2.06 7.51 -4.95
N LEU A 76 -3.06 8.31 -4.59
CA LEU A 76 -4.44 7.82 -4.43
C LEU A 76 -5.08 7.41 -5.76
N GLY A 77 -4.83 8.19 -6.83
CA GLY A 77 -5.27 7.86 -8.18
C GLY A 77 -4.78 6.48 -8.64
N PRO A 78 -3.46 6.20 -8.64
CA PRO A 78 -2.92 4.89 -8.98
C PRO A 78 -3.44 3.76 -8.09
N ILE A 79 -3.55 3.95 -6.76
CA ILE A 79 -4.14 2.95 -5.85
C ILE A 79 -5.58 2.63 -6.26
N ALA A 80 -6.39 3.65 -6.53
CA ALA A 80 -7.78 3.50 -6.94
C ALA A 80 -7.88 2.79 -8.30
N VAL A 81 -7.14 3.25 -9.31
CA VAL A 81 -7.10 2.64 -10.65
C VAL A 81 -6.67 1.18 -10.56
N HIS A 82 -5.63 0.87 -9.80
CA HIS A 82 -5.11 -0.49 -9.62
C HIS A 82 -6.18 -1.41 -9.00
N SER A 83 -6.74 -0.98 -7.86
CA SER A 83 -7.70 -1.76 -7.09
C SER A 83 -9.01 -1.97 -7.85
N LEU A 84 -9.58 -0.90 -8.41
CA LEU A 84 -10.82 -0.96 -9.18
C LEU A 84 -10.65 -1.77 -10.47
N SER A 85 -9.51 -1.66 -11.16
CA SER A 85 -9.25 -2.48 -12.34
C SER A 85 -9.16 -3.97 -11.99
N GLY A 86 -8.59 -4.31 -10.83
CA GLY A 86 -8.51 -5.68 -10.34
C GLY A 86 -9.88 -6.28 -10.04
N ILE A 87 -10.72 -5.51 -9.34
CA ILE A 87 -12.12 -5.88 -9.04
C ILE A 87 -12.93 -6.00 -10.34
N ALA A 88 -12.86 -5.01 -11.23
CA ALA A 88 -13.59 -5.00 -12.49
C ALA A 88 -13.19 -6.19 -13.38
N LYS A 89 -11.90 -6.52 -13.47
CA LYS A 89 -11.44 -7.73 -14.19
C LYS A 89 -12.08 -8.99 -13.62
N ARG A 90 -12.16 -9.10 -12.29
CA ARG A 90 -12.77 -10.26 -11.65
C ARG A 90 -14.26 -10.40 -11.98
N VAL A 91 -14.99 -9.29 -11.99
CA VAL A 91 -16.44 -9.26 -12.31
C VAL A 91 -16.70 -9.53 -13.79
N LEU A 92 -15.84 -9.01 -14.68
CA LEU A 92 -16.06 -9.07 -16.14
C LEU A 92 -15.44 -10.30 -16.83
N SER A 93 -14.55 -11.02 -16.15
CA SER A 93 -13.93 -12.24 -16.68
C SER A 93 -14.98 -13.32 -16.95
N PRO A 94 -15.02 -13.93 -18.15
CA PRO A 94 -15.98 -14.98 -18.47
C PRO A 94 -15.58 -16.31 -17.82
N ALA A 95 -16.55 -17.21 -17.65
CA ALA A 95 -16.33 -18.53 -17.03
C ALA A 95 -15.23 -19.37 -17.72
N LYS A 96 -15.07 -19.21 -19.06
CA LYS A 96 -14.05 -19.92 -19.85
C LYS A 96 -12.63 -19.38 -19.66
N THR A 97 -12.48 -18.12 -19.24
CA THR A 97 -11.20 -17.50 -18.92
C THR A 97 -11.31 -16.79 -17.57
N PRO A 98 -11.45 -17.57 -16.48
CA PRO A 98 -11.72 -17.03 -15.17
C PRO A 98 -10.55 -16.13 -14.72
N PRO A 99 -10.84 -15.17 -13.83
CA PRO A 99 -9.80 -14.36 -13.23
C PRO A 99 -8.92 -15.23 -12.32
N ARG A 100 -7.80 -14.67 -11.86
CA ARG A 100 -6.90 -15.38 -10.93
C ARG A 100 -7.69 -15.90 -9.70
N PRO A 101 -7.45 -17.14 -9.23
CA PRO A 101 -8.17 -17.71 -8.09
C PRO A 101 -8.09 -16.82 -6.85
N TRP A 102 -9.19 -16.77 -6.09
CA TRP A 102 -9.26 -16.01 -4.84
C TRP A 102 -8.23 -16.48 -3.80
N THR A 103 -7.87 -17.77 -3.84
CA THR A 103 -6.85 -18.40 -2.99
C THR A 103 -5.41 -18.13 -3.44
N SER A 104 -5.21 -17.49 -4.59
CA SER A 104 -3.86 -17.12 -5.00
C SER A 104 -3.27 -16.08 -4.06
N LEU A 105 -1.97 -16.18 -3.78
CA LEU A 105 -1.26 -15.22 -2.92
C LEU A 105 -1.54 -13.77 -3.32
N LEU A 106 -1.38 -13.43 -4.61
CA LEU A 106 -1.67 -12.09 -5.13
C LEU A 106 -3.10 -11.60 -4.83
N SER A 107 -4.11 -12.49 -4.90
CA SER A 107 -5.49 -12.10 -4.58
C SER A 107 -5.68 -11.93 -3.08
N LEU A 108 -5.23 -12.91 -2.27
CA LEU A 108 -5.32 -12.86 -0.81
C LEU A 108 -4.64 -11.62 -0.25
N THR A 109 -3.42 -11.32 -0.69
CA THR A 109 -2.68 -10.14 -0.24
C THR A 109 -3.28 -8.84 -0.77
N GLY A 110 -3.92 -8.86 -1.94
CA GLY A 110 -4.67 -7.71 -2.45
C GLY A 110 -5.87 -7.35 -1.57
N TYR A 111 -6.63 -8.35 -1.12
CA TYR A 111 -7.74 -8.12 -0.18
C TYR A 111 -7.25 -7.77 1.22
N ALA A 112 -6.21 -8.44 1.71
CA ALA A 112 -5.57 -8.10 2.97
C ALA A 112 -5.07 -6.64 2.97
N ASN A 113 -4.48 -6.18 1.86
CA ASN A 113 -4.09 -4.78 1.69
C ASN A 113 -5.29 -3.86 1.87
N ILE A 114 -6.48 -4.13 1.31
CA ILE A 114 -7.66 -3.28 1.52
C ILE A 114 -8.04 -3.24 3.01
N ILE A 115 -8.02 -4.39 3.68
CA ILE A 115 -8.39 -4.53 5.10
C ILE A 115 -7.44 -3.75 6.02
N PHE A 116 -6.13 -3.77 5.75
CA PHE A 116 -5.14 -3.08 6.59
C PHE A 116 -4.85 -1.64 6.14
N PHE A 117 -4.87 -1.36 4.84
CA PHE A 117 -4.58 -0.04 4.29
C PHE A 117 -5.63 0.97 4.72
N LEU A 118 -6.91 0.62 4.66
CA LEU A 118 -7.97 1.58 5.00
C LEU A 118 -7.87 2.10 6.44
N PRO A 119 -7.81 1.26 7.49
CA PRO A 119 -7.63 1.75 8.86
C PRO A 119 -6.28 2.47 9.06
N HIS A 120 -5.21 2.04 8.37
CA HIS A 120 -3.92 2.75 8.40
C HIS A 120 -4.04 4.16 7.81
N PHE A 121 -4.59 4.31 6.60
CA PHE A 121 -4.80 5.58 5.93
C PHE A 121 -5.73 6.49 6.74
N MET A 122 -6.82 5.95 7.28
CA MET A 122 -7.72 6.72 8.13
C MET A 122 -7.01 7.23 9.40
N ALA A 123 -6.28 6.37 10.11
CA ALA A 123 -5.61 6.75 11.36
C ALA A 123 -4.43 7.71 11.17
N HIS A 124 -3.66 7.55 10.09
CA HIS A 124 -2.41 8.31 9.87
C HIS A 124 -2.54 9.47 8.88
N ARG A 125 -3.61 9.52 8.08
CA ARG A 125 -3.83 10.61 7.13
C ARG A 125 -5.11 11.38 7.39
N VAL A 126 -6.25 10.71 7.50
CA VAL A 126 -7.56 11.39 7.51
C VAL A 126 -7.94 11.93 8.88
N HIS A 127 -7.93 11.09 9.93
CA HIS A 127 -8.37 11.48 11.26
C HIS A 127 -7.55 12.63 11.87
N PRO A 128 -6.21 12.65 11.75
CA PRO A 128 -5.41 13.73 12.31
C PRO A 128 -5.72 15.10 11.68
N GLN A 129 -6.25 15.14 10.45
CA GLN A 129 -6.63 16.38 9.77
C GLN A 129 -7.99 16.94 10.20
N THR A 130 -8.68 16.30 11.14
CA THR A 130 -10.00 16.75 11.59
C THR A 130 -9.88 18.11 12.30
N PRO A 131 -10.59 19.17 11.84
CA PRO A 131 -10.47 20.50 12.44
C PRO A 131 -11.22 20.65 13.76
N THR A 132 -12.14 19.72 14.08
CA THR A 132 -12.96 19.79 15.28
C THR A 132 -12.15 19.49 16.54
N ALA A 133 -12.53 20.12 17.65
CA ALA A 133 -12.02 19.79 18.98
C ALA A 133 -12.17 18.27 19.28
N PRO A 134 -11.22 17.67 20.01
CA PRO A 134 -9.98 18.28 20.49
C PRO A 134 -8.81 18.17 19.50
N ILE A 135 -8.99 17.67 18.26
CA ILE A 135 -7.87 17.33 17.34
C ILE A 135 -7.24 18.59 16.71
N TYR A 136 -8.07 19.55 16.31
CA TYR A 136 -7.65 20.84 15.72
C TYR A 136 -6.64 20.69 14.56
N ALA A 137 -6.85 19.70 13.67
CA ALA A 137 -5.99 19.39 12.54
C ALA A 137 -4.48 19.33 12.90
N VAL A 138 -4.03 18.18 13.40
CA VAL A 138 -2.62 17.91 13.75
C VAL A 138 -1.71 18.38 12.62
N GLY A 139 -0.82 19.33 12.95
CA GLY A 139 -0.01 20.01 11.96
C GLY A 139 1.02 19.07 11.32
N PRO A 140 1.58 19.42 10.14
CA PRO A 140 2.61 18.60 9.51
C PRO A 140 3.83 18.36 10.42
N SER A 141 4.25 19.35 11.20
CA SER A 141 5.35 19.23 12.16
C SER A 141 5.03 18.32 13.35
N GLU A 142 3.75 18.11 13.67
CA GLU A 142 3.30 17.26 14.77
C GLU A 142 2.98 15.83 14.32
N LEU A 143 2.69 15.64 13.03
CA LEU A 143 2.35 14.34 12.46
C LEU A 143 3.60 13.52 12.12
N ASP A 144 4.56 13.39 13.02
CA ASP A 144 5.82 12.69 12.75
C ASP A 144 5.85 11.27 13.38
N PHE A 145 7.01 10.66 13.58
CA PHE A 145 7.08 9.35 14.22
C PHE A 145 6.74 9.36 15.72
N GLU A 146 6.62 10.51 16.39
CA GLU A 146 6.04 10.56 17.73
C GLU A 146 4.54 10.22 17.70
N PHE A 147 3.82 10.60 16.64
CA PHE A 147 2.42 10.18 16.43
C PHE A 147 2.32 8.65 16.28
N VAL A 148 3.25 8.04 15.57
CA VAL A 148 3.31 6.57 15.39
C VAL A 148 3.66 5.89 16.72
N LYS A 149 4.66 6.39 17.45
CA LYS A 149 5.04 5.92 18.79
C LYS A 149 3.88 5.99 19.76
N TYR A 150 3.10 7.07 19.73
CA TYR A 150 1.92 7.21 20.57
C TYR A 150 0.93 6.05 20.37
N GLY A 151 0.65 5.70 19.11
CA GLY A 151 -0.17 4.53 18.77
C GLY A 151 0.42 3.22 19.29
N LEU A 152 1.72 2.99 19.05
CA LEU A 152 2.45 1.80 19.52
C LEU A 152 2.46 1.65 21.04
N ALA A 153 2.56 2.76 21.78
CA ALA A 153 2.60 2.75 23.24
C ALA A 153 1.23 2.49 23.86
N ASN A 154 0.17 3.10 23.32
CA ASN A 154 -1.18 3.05 23.90
C ASN A 154 -2.02 1.86 23.41
N TRP A 155 -1.78 1.39 22.18
CA TRP A 155 -2.49 0.24 21.60
C TRP A 155 -1.52 -0.75 20.92
N PRO A 156 -0.56 -1.32 21.67
CA PRO A 156 0.57 -2.06 21.10
C PRO A 156 0.12 -3.18 20.17
N TRP A 157 -0.76 -4.08 20.63
CA TRP A 157 -1.17 -5.23 19.82
C TRP A 157 -1.93 -4.83 18.55
N ARG A 158 -2.69 -3.72 18.58
CA ARG A 158 -3.45 -3.21 17.44
C ARG A 158 -2.54 -2.58 16.40
N SER A 159 -1.62 -1.73 16.86
CA SER A 159 -0.61 -1.14 16.00
C SER A 159 0.27 -2.22 15.38
N TRP A 160 0.71 -3.21 16.16
CA TRP A 160 1.47 -4.36 15.64
C TRP A 160 0.69 -5.19 14.61
N LEU A 161 -0.58 -5.49 14.87
CA LEU A 161 -1.42 -6.20 13.93
C LEU A 161 -1.60 -5.40 12.63
N LEU A 162 -1.85 -4.10 12.74
CA LEU A 162 -2.06 -3.22 11.59
C LEU A 162 -0.79 -3.06 10.75
N TYR A 163 0.33 -2.68 11.38
CA TYR A 163 1.60 -2.48 10.68
C TYR A 163 2.18 -3.80 10.17
N GLY A 164 2.20 -4.84 11.00
CA GLY A 164 2.66 -6.18 10.62
C GLY A 164 1.83 -6.76 9.48
N GLY A 165 0.51 -6.69 9.59
CA GLY A 165 -0.43 -7.13 8.57
C GLY A 165 -0.22 -6.39 7.25
N LEU A 166 -0.17 -5.06 7.29
CA LEU A 166 0.00 -4.22 6.10
C LEU A 166 1.37 -4.45 5.43
N VAL A 167 2.46 -4.44 6.19
CA VAL A 167 3.81 -4.64 5.64
C VAL A 167 3.94 -6.03 5.02
N ALA A 168 3.49 -7.07 5.72
CA ALA A 168 3.54 -8.43 5.18
C ALA A 168 2.69 -8.58 3.92
N SER A 169 1.45 -8.09 3.91
CA SER A 169 0.57 -8.21 2.75
C SER A 169 1.09 -7.40 1.56
N VAL A 170 1.57 -6.17 1.77
CA VAL A 170 2.11 -5.32 0.71
C VAL A 170 3.36 -5.95 0.10
N VAL A 171 4.33 -6.36 0.91
CA VAL A 171 5.59 -6.95 0.41
C VAL A 171 5.31 -8.22 -0.40
N LEU A 172 4.46 -9.11 0.12
CA LEU A 172 4.09 -10.33 -0.60
C LEU A 172 3.31 -10.02 -1.90
N HIS A 173 2.45 -9.01 -1.89
CA HIS A 173 1.70 -8.57 -3.07
C HIS A 173 2.62 -8.02 -4.16
N VAL A 174 3.54 -7.12 -3.78
CA VAL A 174 4.52 -6.52 -4.69
C VAL A 174 5.41 -7.59 -5.30
N VAL A 175 6.01 -8.48 -4.49
CA VAL A 175 6.91 -9.52 -5.02
C VAL A 175 6.20 -10.48 -5.99
N ASP A 176 4.99 -10.95 -5.66
CA ASP A 176 4.24 -11.85 -6.57
C ASP A 176 3.73 -11.10 -7.81
N GLY A 177 3.41 -9.81 -7.68
CA GLY A 177 2.97 -8.92 -8.74
C GLY A 177 4.09 -8.55 -9.71
N GLU A 178 5.27 -8.17 -9.22
CA GLU A 178 6.46 -7.86 -10.01
C GLU A 178 6.92 -9.08 -10.81
N ARG A 179 6.92 -10.27 -10.19
CA ARG A 179 7.19 -11.51 -10.93
C ARG A 179 6.20 -11.71 -12.08
N LEU A 180 4.92 -11.42 -11.87
CA LEU A 180 3.90 -11.51 -12.91
C LEU A 180 4.17 -10.50 -14.04
N LEU A 181 4.44 -9.24 -13.70
CA LEU A 181 4.76 -8.19 -14.67
C LEU A 181 6.02 -8.55 -15.46
N PHE A 182 7.08 -8.98 -14.79
CA PHE A 182 8.31 -9.42 -15.42
C PHE A 182 8.06 -10.55 -16.43
N ASN A 183 7.37 -11.60 -16.02
CA ASN A 183 7.06 -12.72 -16.91
C ASN A 183 6.16 -12.33 -18.08
N THR A 184 5.34 -11.29 -17.92
CA THR A 184 4.42 -10.81 -18.96
C THR A 184 5.14 -9.97 -20.00
N TYR A 185 6.05 -9.08 -19.59
CA TYR A 185 6.68 -8.10 -20.47
C TYR A 185 8.09 -8.47 -20.92
N PHE A 186 8.83 -9.19 -20.10
CA PHE A 186 10.24 -9.52 -20.33
C PHE A 186 10.50 -11.03 -20.36
N GLY A 187 9.50 -11.85 -20.03
CA GLY A 187 9.70 -13.30 -19.87
C GLY A 187 10.09 -14.03 -21.16
N GLU A 188 9.73 -13.51 -22.34
CA GLU A 188 10.10 -14.10 -23.63
C GLU A 188 11.54 -13.76 -24.03
N THR A 189 12.01 -12.55 -23.72
CA THR A 189 13.34 -12.06 -24.09
C THR A 189 14.41 -12.39 -23.04
N MET A 190 14.08 -12.28 -21.75
CA MET A 190 15.00 -12.46 -20.62
C MET A 190 14.82 -13.80 -19.90
N GLY A 191 13.87 -14.62 -20.34
CA GLY A 191 13.52 -15.89 -19.72
C GLY A 191 12.55 -15.73 -18.55
N ARG A 192 11.56 -16.64 -18.46
CA ARG A 192 10.53 -16.58 -17.42
C ARG A 192 11.06 -17.00 -16.04
N ILE A 193 10.72 -16.23 -15.01
CA ILE A 193 10.94 -16.58 -13.61
C ILE A 193 10.07 -17.78 -13.23
N LYS A 194 10.73 -18.93 -13.09
CA LYS A 194 10.13 -20.23 -12.75
C LYS A 194 9.42 -20.19 -11.40
N ALA A 195 8.45 -21.10 -11.21
CA ALA A 195 7.71 -21.24 -9.96
C ALA A 195 8.62 -21.59 -8.76
N ALA A 196 9.69 -22.36 -8.98
CA ALA A 196 10.67 -22.69 -7.93
C ALA A 196 11.36 -21.44 -7.35
N ALA A 197 11.67 -20.44 -8.20
CA ALA A 197 12.27 -19.18 -7.75
C ALA A 197 11.31 -18.30 -6.94
N ARG A 198 10.00 -18.53 -7.05
CA ARG A 198 8.97 -17.74 -6.35
C ARG A 198 9.17 -17.76 -4.84
N LYS A 199 9.39 -18.93 -4.23
CA LYS A 199 9.58 -19.04 -2.78
C LYS A 199 10.81 -18.25 -2.31
N ARG A 200 11.90 -18.32 -3.08
CA ARG A 200 13.12 -17.55 -2.81
C ARG A 200 12.87 -16.04 -2.90
N LEU A 201 12.17 -15.57 -3.94
CA LEU A 201 11.84 -14.15 -4.08
C LEU A 201 10.97 -13.65 -2.93
N LEU A 202 9.97 -14.43 -2.51
CA LEU A 202 9.14 -14.09 -1.35
C LEU A 202 9.97 -14.02 -0.06
N ALA A 203 10.85 -14.99 0.17
CA ALA A 203 11.75 -14.98 1.32
C ALA A 203 12.71 -13.77 1.29
N ILE A 204 13.23 -13.41 0.12
CA ILE A 204 14.06 -12.20 -0.06
C ILE A 204 13.25 -10.94 0.25
N GLY A 205 12.05 -10.79 -0.30
CA GLY A 205 11.22 -9.61 -0.02
C GLY A 205 10.87 -9.49 1.45
N LEU A 206 10.49 -10.59 2.10
CA LEU A 206 10.24 -10.61 3.55
C LEU A 206 11.50 -10.26 4.35
N GLY A 207 12.65 -10.86 4.02
CA GLY A 207 13.89 -10.67 4.76
C GLY A 207 14.55 -9.30 4.54
N LEU A 208 14.48 -8.74 3.33
CA LEU A 208 15.15 -7.49 2.99
C LEU A 208 14.25 -6.25 3.09
N VAL A 209 12.93 -6.43 3.13
CA VAL A 209 11.98 -5.30 3.22
C VAL A 209 11.14 -5.39 4.48
N ALA A 210 10.38 -6.48 4.66
CA ALA A 210 9.46 -6.56 5.79
C ALA A 210 10.19 -6.58 7.14
N VAL A 211 11.27 -7.37 7.26
CA VAL A 211 12.04 -7.47 8.51
C VAL A 211 12.66 -6.12 8.91
N PRO A 212 13.39 -5.39 8.05
CA PRO A 212 13.92 -4.07 8.43
C PRO A 212 12.85 -3.07 8.81
N VAL A 213 11.72 -3.00 8.09
CA VAL A 213 10.61 -2.10 8.42
C VAL A 213 10.03 -2.43 9.80
N LEU A 214 9.78 -3.70 10.08
CA LEU A 214 9.20 -4.13 11.36
C LEU A 214 10.21 -4.03 12.52
N ALA A 215 11.50 -4.27 12.26
CA ALA A 215 12.57 -4.05 13.22
C ALA A 215 12.68 -2.56 13.58
N GLY A 216 12.58 -1.65 12.61
CA GLY A 216 12.61 -0.22 12.88
C GLY A 216 11.36 0.25 13.63
N THR A 217 10.18 -0.31 13.29
CA THR A 217 8.94 -0.12 14.07
C THR A 217 9.11 -0.61 15.51
N TYR A 218 9.81 -1.73 15.71
CA TYR A 218 10.13 -2.25 17.03
C TYR A 218 11.05 -1.29 17.79
N VAL A 219 12.12 -0.79 17.17
CA VAL A 219 13.03 0.21 17.78
C VAL A 219 12.24 1.40 18.28
N MET A 220 11.39 2.01 17.44
CA MET A 220 10.56 3.16 17.84
C MET A 220 9.60 2.82 18.97
N SER A 221 9.05 1.60 19.00
CA SER A 221 8.16 1.16 20.10
C SER A 221 8.83 1.09 21.47
N LYS A 222 10.18 1.11 21.51
CA LYS A 222 10.98 1.08 22.74
C LYS A 222 11.46 2.44 23.20
N GLU A 223 11.30 3.47 22.37
CA GLU A 223 11.69 4.82 22.73
C GLU A 223 10.64 5.49 23.62
N PRO A 224 11.06 6.39 24.54
CA PRO A 224 10.12 7.20 25.31
C PRO A 224 9.36 8.15 24.38
N LEU A 225 8.11 8.47 24.75
CA LEU A 225 7.32 9.49 24.05
C LEU A 225 7.86 10.88 24.39
N MET A 226 8.18 11.65 23.34
CA MET A 226 8.72 13.01 23.48
C MET A 226 7.67 14.05 23.04
N ILE A 227 6.48 13.98 23.65
CA ILE A 227 5.33 14.82 23.31
C ILE A 227 4.79 15.58 24.52
N LEU A 228 4.26 16.77 24.27
CA LEU A 228 3.53 17.54 25.27
C LEU A 228 2.19 16.86 25.59
N ALA A 229 1.69 17.04 26.82
CA ALA A 229 0.41 16.48 27.24
C ALA A 229 -0.76 16.94 26.35
N SER A 230 -0.78 18.22 25.95
CA SER A 230 -1.79 18.76 25.02
C SER A 230 -1.73 18.08 23.65
N THR A 231 -0.54 17.80 23.13
CA THR A 231 -0.36 17.05 21.87
C THR A 231 -0.81 15.59 22.03
N ALA A 232 -0.53 14.97 23.17
CA ALA A 232 -0.96 13.61 23.48
C ALA A 232 -2.49 13.47 23.47
N GLU A 233 -3.24 14.44 24.01
CA GLU A 233 -4.70 14.46 23.98
C GLU A 233 -5.24 14.52 22.54
N ARG A 234 -4.61 15.34 21.69
CA ARG A 234 -4.95 15.45 20.26
C ARG A 234 -4.70 14.13 19.53
N PHE A 235 -3.57 13.49 19.82
CA PHE A 235 -3.21 12.19 19.25
C PHE A 235 -4.21 11.13 19.66
N HIS A 236 -4.53 11.06 20.96
CA HIS A 236 -5.54 10.16 21.50
C HIS A 236 -6.88 10.30 20.78
N ALA A 237 -7.37 11.54 20.68
CA ALA A 237 -8.64 11.83 20.02
C ALA A 237 -8.62 11.46 18.53
N SER A 238 -7.48 11.65 17.85
CA SER A 238 -7.30 11.25 16.46
C SER A 238 -7.38 9.73 16.27
N PHE A 239 -6.63 8.95 17.06
CA PHE A 239 -6.66 7.49 16.98
C PHE A 239 -8.06 6.93 17.30
N THR A 240 -8.67 7.42 18.38
CA THR A 240 -9.99 6.98 18.83
C THR A 240 -11.14 7.42 17.90
N LYS A 241 -10.91 8.21 16.84
CA LYS A 241 -11.91 8.34 15.76
C LYS A 241 -12.18 6.99 15.09
N SER A 242 -11.18 6.12 15.00
CA SER A 242 -11.35 4.76 14.47
C SER A 242 -11.96 3.82 15.52
N PRO A 243 -13.02 3.05 15.20
CA PRO A 243 -13.50 1.99 16.08
C PRO A 243 -12.41 0.99 16.47
N PHE A 244 -11.43 0.76 15.59
CA PHE A 244 -10.31 -0.13 15.85
C PHE A 244 -9.54 0.24 17.13
N TYR A 245 -9.36 1.53 17.42
CA TYR A 245 -8.60 2.00 18.57
C TYR A 245 -9.47 2.35 19.80
N ARG A 246 -10.81 2.24 19.71
CA ARG A 246 -11.72 2.49 20.85
C ARG A 246 -11.96 1.27 21.74
N LEU A 247 -11.84 0.08 21.17
CA LEU A 247 -12.17 -1.17 21.84
C LEU A 247 -11.17 -1.55 22.93
#